data_AF-A0A5J4U6A9-F1
#
_entry.id   AF-A0A5J4U6A9-F1
#
_cell.length_a   1.000
_cell.length_b   1.000
_cell.length_c   1.000
_cell.angle_alpha   90.00
_cell.angle_beta   90.00
_cell.angle_gamma   90.00
#
_symmetry.space_group_name_H-M   'P 1'
#
loop_
_entity.id
_entity.type
_entity.pdbx_description
1 polymer ?
#
loop_
_entity_poly.entity_id
_entity_poly.type
_entity_poly.pdbx_seq_one_letter_code
_entity_poly.pdbx_strand_id
1 'polypeptide(L)'
;MTEIDGIQKIFALSKRTNLSKHAQNTASICIGILFKAREITNLEMKQSVIAHLKTLINDTDEWTKKQSKRSLRFLAYNAVNKAEIEKDSFMIPE
;
A
#
# COMPACT_ATOMS: atom_id res chain seq x y z
N MET A 1 20.53 -3.51 18.27
CA MET A 1 19.92 -2.53 17.35
C MET A 1 18.45 -2.48 17.73
N THR A 2 17.99 -1.41 18.37
CA THR A 2 16.58 -1.28 18.79
C THR A 2 15.74 -0.98 17.54
N GLU A 3 14.86 -1.90 17.15
CA GLU A 3 13.81 -1.59 16.17
C GLU A 3 12.87 -0.54 16.78
N ILE A 4 12.56 0.51 16.01
CA ILE A 4 11.77 1.67 16.47
C ILE A 4 10.31 1.63 15.97
N ASP A 5 9.81 0.44 15.64
CA ASP A 5 8.46 0.20 15.08
C ASP A 5 8.12 1.10 13.89
N GLY A 6 9.10 1.40 13.03
CA GLY A 6 8.96 2.36 11.94
C GLY A 6 7.81 2.03 10.98
N ILE A 7 7.62 0.74 10.68
CA ILE A 7 6.51 0.26 9.85
C ILE A 7 5.16 0.59 10.49
N GLN A 8 5.00 0.36 11.80
CA GLN A 8 3.75 0.65 12.51
C GLN A 8 3.47 2.16 12.54
N LYS A 9 4.51 2.98 12.67
CA LYS A 9 4.38 4.44 12.63
C LYS A 9 3.94 4.94 11.26
N ILE A 10 4.51 4.40 10.17
CA ILE A 10 4.09 4.74 8.80
C ILE A 10 2.64 4.28 8.58
N PHE A 11 2.27 3.09 9.05
CA PHE A 11 0.90 2.60 8.96
C PHE A 11 -0.09 3.47 9.73
N ALA A 12 0.24 3.86 10.96
CA ALA A 12 -0.57 4.81 11.71
C ALA A 12 -0.71 6.14 10.97
N LEU A 13 0.33 6.62 10.29
CA LEU A 13 0.28 7.83 9.47
C LEU A 13 -0.71 7.70 8.31
N SER A 14 -0.76 6.55 7.65
CA SER A 14 -1.67 6.29 6.52
C SER A 14 -3.16 6.42 6.89
N LYS A 15 -3.51 6.21 8.16
CA LYS A 15 -4.89 6.24 8.68
C LYS A 15 -5.33 7.57 9.29
N ARG A 16 -4.41 8.53 9.46
CA ARG A 16 -4.71 9.79 10.16
C ARG A 16 -5.48 10.75 9.29
N THR A 17 -6.77 10.91 9.57
CA THR A 17 -7.69 11.80 8.83
C THR A 17 -7.38 13.29 8.97
N ASN A 18 -6.63 13.69 10.00
CA ASN A 18 -6.21 15.08 10.24
C ASN A 18 -4.98 15.51 9.43
N LEU A 19 -4.43 14.64 8.59
CA LEU A 19 -3.30 14.94 7.71
C LEU A 19 -3.73 15.21 6.27
N SER A 20 -2.84 15.81 5.48
CA SER A 20 -3.06 15.96 4.06
C SER A 20 -3.19 14.58 3.38
N LYS A 21 -4.05 14.51 2.36
CA LYS A 21 -4.20 13.31 1.51
C LYS A 21 -2.84 12.85 0.96
N HIS A 22 -1.97 13.80 0.62
CA HIS A 22 -0.62 13.50 0.13
C HIS A 22 0.21 12.70 1.14
N ALA A 23 0.16 13.04 2.43
CA ALA A 23 0.89 12.31 3.47
C ALA A 23 0.34 10.88 3.64
N GLN A 24 -0.98 10.72 3.64
CA GLN A 24 -1.63 9.40 3.74
C GLN A 24 -1.30 8.51 2.54
N ASN A 25 -1.44 9.05 1.32
CA ASN A 25 -1.13 8.34 0.08
C ASN A 25 0.33 7.90 0.04
N THR A 26 1.25 8.83 0.37
CA THR A 26 2.69 8.54 0.40
C THR A 26 3.00 7.45 1.44
N ALA A 27 2.37 7.47 2.61
CA ALA A 27 2.55 6.43 3.62
C ALA A 27 2.12 5.05 3.12
N SER A 28 0.93 4.93 2.51
CA SER A 28 0.45 3.67 1.92
C SER A 28 1.35 3.16 0.80
N ILE A 29 1.81 4.07 -0.08
CA ILE A 29 2.77 3.75 -1.15
C ILE A 29 4.08 3.22 -0.55
N CYS A 30 4.63 3.89 0.46
CA CYS A 30 5.86 3.46 1.13
C CYS A 30 5.72 2.08 1.75
N ILE A 31 4.60 1.75 2.40
CA ILE A 31 4.39 0.40 2.97
C ILE A 31 4.43 -0.65 1.86
N GLY A 32 3.69 -0.45 0.76
CA GLY A 32 3.71 -1.45 -0.31
C GLY A 32 5.07 -1.61 -0.99
N ILE A 33 5.90 -0.56 -1.04
CA ILE A 33 7.29 -0.65 -1.49
C ILE A 33 8.16 -1.42 -0.49
N LEU A 34 8.04 -1.12 0.82
CA LEU A 34 8.81 -1.80 1.88
C LEU A 34 8.53 -3.31 1.93
N PHE A 35 7.31 -3.72 1.60
CA PHE A 35 6.89 -5.12 1.52
C PHE A 35 7.03 -5.74 0.12
N LYS A 36 7.89 -5.18 -0.74
CA LYS A 36 8.19 -5.79 -2.05
C LYS A 36 8.57 -7.27 -1.89
N ALA A 37 7.82 -8.14 -2.55
CA ALA A 37 7.96 -9.60 -2.50
C ALA A 37 7.90 -10.24 -1.09
N ARG A 38 7.50 -9.49 -0.07
CA ARG A 38 7.35 -9.97 1.32
C ARG A 38 5.88 -9.95 1.70
N GLU A 39 5.44 -10.95 2.44
CA GLU A 39 4.07 -10.98 2.95
C GLU A 39 3.84 -9.86 3.97
N ILE A 40 2.69 -9.17 3.89
CA ILE A 40 2.18 -8.36 5.00
C ILE A 40 1.39 -9.29 5.92
N THR A 41 2.03 -9.73 7.01
CA THR A 41 1.45 -10.70 7.95
C THR A 41 0.36 -10.09 8.83
N ASN A 42 0.44 -8.79 9.12
CA ASN A 42 -0.62 -8.07 9.81
C ASN A 42 -1.82 -7.90 8.85
N LEU A 43 -2.93 -8.58 9.16
CA LEU A 43 -4.11 -8.63 8.29
C LEU A 43 -4.74 -7.24 8.07
N GLU A 44 -4.85 -6.44 9.12
CA GLU A 44 -5.42 -5.09 9.05
C GLU A 44 -4.58 -4.18 8.15
N MET A 45 -3.24 -4.26 8.28
CA MET A 45 -2.32 -3.51 7.43
C MET A 45 -2.42 -3.94 5.97
N LYS A 46 -2.43 -5.25 5.72
CA LYS A 46 -2.54 -5.80 4.38
C LYS A 46 -3.81 -5.31 3.69
N GLN A 47 -4.96 -5.47 4.33
CA GLN A 47 -6.25 -5.07 3.78
C GLN A 47 -6.35 -3.55 3.59
N SER A 48 -5.98 -2.77 4.61
CA SER A 48 -6.09 -1.31 4.57
C SER A 48 -5.19 -0.70 3.51
N VAL A 49 -3.92 -1.12 3.44
CA VAL A 49 -2.95 -0.58 2.48
C VAL A 49 -3.33 -1.00 1.06
N ILE A 50 -3.67 -2.27 0.82
CA ILE A 50 -4.06 -2.73 -0.52
C ILE A 50 -5.33 -2.02 -0.98
N ALA A 51 -6.37 -1.92 -0.14
CA ALA A 51 -7.60 -1.22 -0.49
C ALA A 51 -7.33 0.26 -0.84
N HIS A 52 -6.50 0.95 -0.05
CA HIS A 52 -6.12 2.33 -0.34
C HIS A 52 -5.35 2.44 -1.66
N LEU A 53 -4.35 1.59 -1.89
CA LEU A 53 -3.58 1.61 -3.14
C LEU A 53 -4.47 1.34 -4.38
N LYS A 54 -5.49 0.49 -4.26
CA LYS A 54 -6.47 0.25 -5.34
C LYS A 54 -7.24 1.51 -5.72
N THR A 55 -7.60 2.38 -4.78
CA THR A 55 -8.32 3.63 -5.10
C THR A 55 -7.42 4.65 -5.81
N LEU A 56 -6.11 4.61 -5.54
CA LEU A 56 -5.13 5.56 -6.08
C LEU A 56 -4.67 5.25 -7.51
N ILE A 57 -5.02 4.11 -8.11
CA ILE A 57 -4.60 3.77 -9.48
C ILE A 57 -5.20 4.69 -10.56
N ASN A 58 -6.20 5.49 -10.19
CA ASN A 58 -6.88 6.47 -11.03
C ASN A 58 -6.74 7.90 -10.46
N ASP A 59 -5.78 8.13 -9.56
CA ASP A 59 -5.56 9.45 -8.98
C ASP A 59 -5.19 10.47 -10.08
N THR A 60 -5.66 11.71 -9.92
CA THR A 60 -5.35 12.84 -10.80
C THR A 60 -3.88 13.25 -10.73
N ASP A 61 -3.23 13.01 -9.59
CA ASP A 61 -1.79 13.19 -9.45
C ASP A 61 -1.03 12.02 -10.09
N GLU A 62 -0.29 12.33 -11.17
CA GLU A 62 0.43 11.34 -11.96
C GLU A 62 1.45 10.55 -11.14
N TRP A 63 2.09 11.18 -10.17
CA TRP A 63 3.06 10.50 -9.32
C TRP A 63 2.37 9.46 -8.43
N THR A 64 1.30 9.86 -7.74
CA THR A 64 0.49 9.00 -6.87
C THR A 64 -0.07 7.82 -7.64
N LYS A 65 -0.62 8.08 -8.84
CA LYS A 65 -1.12 7.04 -9.74
C LYS A 65 -0.04 6.00 -10.10
N LYS A 66 1.10 6.47 -10.60
CA LYS A 66 2.20 5.58 -11.05
C LYS A 66 2.80 4.80 -9.90
N GLN A 67 3.04 5.44 -8.75
CA GLN A 67 3.60 4.75 -7.59
C GLN A 67 2.63 3.76 -6.97
N SER A 68 1.32 4.03 -6.99
CA SER A 68 0.32 3.10 -6.47
C SER A 68 0.25 1.82 -7.31
N LYS A 69 0.23 1.94 -8.65
CA LYS A 69 0.34 0.78 -9.55
C LYS A 69 1.64 0.00 -9.29
N ARG A 70 2.78 0.68 -9.18
CA ARG A 70 4.08 0.05 -8.90
C ARG A 70 4.10 -0.68 -7.56
N SER A 71 3.54 -0.06 -6.52
CA SER A 71 3.45 -0.60 -5.16
C SER A 71 2.61 -1.88 -5.13
N LEU A 72 1.45 -1.89 -5.78
CA LEU A 72 0.63 -3.10 -5.96
C LEU A 72 1.38 -4.21 -6.69
N ARG A 73 2.12 -3.89 -7.77
CA ARG A 73 2.95 -4.89 -8.49
C ARG A 73 4.05 -5.47 -7.60
N PHE A 74 4.68 -4.64 -6.76
CA PHE A 74 5.70 -5.11 -5.81
C PHE A 74 5.13 -6.02 -4.73
N LEU A 75 3.95 -5.71 -4.22
CA LEU A 75 3.23 -6.57 -3.29
C LEU A 75 2.83 -7.89 -3.93
N ALA A 76 2.38 -7.88 -5.19
CA ALA A 76 1.94 -9.06 -5.94
C ALA A 76 3.06 -10.08 -6.24
N TYR A 77 4.33 -9.73 -6.02
CA TYR A 77 5.43 -10.72 -6.05
C TYR A 77 5.35 -11.73 -4.90
N ASN A 78 4.60 -11.44 -3.84
CA ASN A 78 4.26 -12.40 -2.81
C ASN A 78 2.84 -12.96 -3.06
N ALA A 79 2.69 -14.29 -3.04
CA ALA A 79 1.43 -14.96 -3.38
C ALA A 79 0.25 -14.60 -2.46
N VAL A 80 0.50 -14.42 -1.16
CA VAL A 80 -0.56 -14.07 -0.19
C VAL A 80 -1.06 -12.64 -0.42
N ASN A 81 -0.14 -11.70 -0.63
CA ASN A 81 -0.53 -10.33 -0.98
C ASN A 81 -1.23 -10.27 -2.34
N LYS A 82 -0.75 -11.04 -3.32
CA LYS A 82 -1.36 -11.15 -4.65
C LYS A 82 -2.81 -11.62 -4.55
N ALA A 83 -3.09 -12.67 -3.77
CA ALA A 83 -4.45 -13.17 -3.56
C ALA A 83 -5.37 -12.10 -2.96
N GLU A 84 -4.88 -11.26 -2.03
CA GLU A 84 -5.66 -10.13 -1.50
C GLU A 84 -5.90 -9.04 -2.55
N ILE A 85 -4.90 -8.73 -3.38
CA ILE A 85 -5.02 -7.76 -4.48
C ILE A 85 -6.07 -8.22 -5.50
N GLU A 86 -6.09 -9.49 -5.86
CA GLU A 86 -6.97 -10.03 -6.92
C GLU A 86 -8.42 -10.25 -6.47
N LYS A 87 -8.74 -10.04 -5.18
CA LYS A 87 -10.13 -10.03 -4.71
C LYS A 87 -10.99 -9.05 -5.50
N ASP A 88 -12.26 -9.42 -5.63
CA ASP A 88 -13.28 -8.69 -6.38
C ASP A 88 -12.93 -8.52 -7.87
N SER A 89 -12.17 -9.48 -8.42
CA SER A 89 -11.69 -9.49 -9.81
C SER A 89 -10.85 -8.26 -10.17
N PHE A 90 -10.19 -7.67 -9.17
CA PHE A 90 -9.34 -6.50 -9.39
C PHE A 90 -8.08 -6.88 -10.16
N MET A 91 -7.83 -6.18 -11.26
CA MET A 91 -6.59 -6.29 -12.05
C MET A 91 -5.81 -4.99 -11.95
N ILE A 92 -4.50 -5.09 -11.74
CA ILE A 92 -3.62 -3.91 -11.78
C ILE A 92 -3.49 -3.47 -13.24
N PRO A 93 -3.97 -2.28 -13.64
CA PRO A 93 -3.87 -1.82 -15.02
C PRO A 93 -2.40 -1.65 -15.43
N GLU A 94 -2.12 -1.74 -16.73
CA GLU A 94 -0.80 -1.41 -17.30
C GLU A 94 -0.36 0.04 -16.99
#